data_AF-A0A832HZL1-F1
#
_entry.id   AF-A0A832HZL1-F1
#
_cell.length_a   1.000
_cell.length_b   1.000
_cell.length_c   1.000
_cell.angle_alpha   90.00
_cell.angle_beta   90.00
_cell.angle_gamma   90.00
#
_symmetry.space_group_name_H-M   'P 1'
#
loop_
_entity.id
_entity.type
_entity.pdbx_description
1 polymer ?
#
loop_
_entity_poly.entity_id
_entity_poly.type
_entity_poly.pdbx_seq_one_letter_code
_entity_poly.pdbx_strand_id
1 'polypeptide(L)'
;MSPLFALPLALLAAPGPARAPVMPVTTYSIVARDPATGELGVAVQSHYFSVGPIVPWAEPGVGAVATQSLVLVDYGPNGLALMRDGMGAAAALDSLLRADPNPDVRQVAMVDARGNVAAHTGRLSIPEAGHRTGHQYSVQANLMHRASVWPAMAEAYERARGDLAERMLAALEAAEREGGDIRGRQSAALVVVRAEPSGRPWADRLYDLRVEDHPRPLEELRRLVRLRRAYHASDAGDHAIAARRPDEALRHYEEAARLAPEVVELQFWAALSMYTNGREAEGRDAFRRVFARQRRWAELVPRLAKVGLFPDDAARLAEVAALASRSAPW
;
A
#
# COMPACT_ATOMS: atom_id res chain seq x y z
N MET A 1 69.59 36.66 -33.53
CA MET A 1 68.90 37.30 -32.38
C MET A 1 67.44 36.87 -32.45
N SER A 2 67.07 35.83 -31.70
CA SER A 2 65.72 35.28 -31.69
C SER A 2 64.89 35.95 -30.59
N PRO A 3 63.66 36.43 -30.85
CA PRO A 3 62.74 36.77 -29.76
C PRO A 3 61.88 35.55 -29.41
N LEU A 4 61.99 35.13 -28.15
CA LEU A 4 61.07 34.23 -27.48
C LEU A 4 59.74 34.96 -27.25
N PHE A 5 58.65 34.50 -27.87
CA PHE A 5 57.29 34.87 -27.48
C PHE A 5 56.78 33.83 -26.47
N ALA A 6 56.59 34.25 -25.23
CA ALA A 6 55.90 33.48 -24.20
C ALA A 6 54.39 33.51 -24.47
N LEU A 7 53.79 32.35 -24.74
CA LEU A 7 52.33 32.19 -24.72
C LEU A 7 51.85 32.15 -23.26
N PRO A 8 50.78 32.86 -22.88
CA PRO A 8 50.16 32.70 -21.58
C PRO A 8 49.39 31.37 -21.57
N LEU A 9 49.71 30.51 -20.60
CA LEU A 9 48.98 29.28 -20.31
C LEU A 9 47.62 29.68 -19.72
N ALA A 10 46.58 29.70 -20.54
CA ALA A 10 45.21 29.82 -20.04
C ALA A 10 44.87 28.53 -19.28
N LEU A 11 44.72 28.63 -17.95
CA LEU A 11 44.09 27.58 -17.15
C LEU A 11 42.64 27.43 -17.64
N LEU A 12 42.38 26.42 -18.47
CA LEU A 12 41.04 25.88 -18.64
C LEU A 12 40.61 25.31 -17.29
N ALA A 13 39.72 26.02 -16.60
CA ALA A 13 38.97 25.44 -15.50
C ALA A 13 38.26 24.20 -16.05
N ALA A 14 38.64 23.03 -15.54
CA ALA A 14 37.96 21.79 -15.88
C ALA A 14 36.47 21.96 -15.49
N PRO A 15 35.52 21.63 -16.38
CA PRO A 15 34.12 21.60 -16.00
C PRO A 15 33.99 20.62 -14.82
N GLY A 16 33.41 21.10 -13.71
CA GLY A 16 33.12 20.25 -12.56
C GLY A 16 32.29 19.04 -13.00
N PRO A 17 32.31 17.94 -12.22
CA PRO A 17 31.60 16.72 -12.61
C PRO A 17 30.15 17.04 -12.93
N ALA A 18 29.72 16.72 -14.14
CA ALA A 18 28.34 16.88 -14.56
C ALA A 18 27.45 16.09 -13.59
N ARG A 19 26.54 16.79 -12.89
CA ARG A 19 25.52 16.16 -12.06
C ARG A 19 24.74 15.21 -12.97
N ALA A 20 24.76 13.92 -12.65
CA ALA A 20 23.92 12.95 -13.35
C ALA A 20 22.47 13.45 -13.30
N PRO A 21 21.71 13.38 -14.41
CA PRO A 21 20.31 13.77 -14.40
C PRO A 21 19.55 12.89 -13.42
N VAL A 22 19.12 13.47 -12.30
CA VAL A 22 18.24 12.79 -11.33
C VAL A 22 16.83 12.85 -11.90
N MET A 23 16.29 11.70 -12.29
CA MET A 23 14.92 11.62 -12.78
C MET A 23 13.94 12.01 -11.65
N PRO A 24 13.08 13.03 -11.85
CA PRO A 24 12.07 13.39 -10.86
C PRO A 24 11.13 12.22 -10.61
N VAL A 25 10.87 11.90 -9.34
CA VAL A 25 9.74 11.05 -8.94
C VAL A 25 8.53 11.98 -8.84
N THR A 26 7.93 12.23 -10.00
CA THR A 26 6.72 13.04 -10.12
C THR A 26 5.52 12.22 -9.71
N THR A 27 4.66 12.80 -8.88
CA THR A 27 3.76 11.99 -8.07
C THR A 27 2.68 12.86 -7.46
N TYR A 28 1.51 12.27 -7.20
CA TYR A 28 0.57 12.76 -6.21
C TYR A 28 0.41 11.73 -5.09
N SER A 29 0.37 12.20 -3.85
CA SER A 29 0.30 11.34 -2.67
C SER A 29 -0.49 12.00 -1.53
N ILE A 30 -0.85 11.17 -0.55
CA ILE A 30 -1.51 11.57 0.68
C ILE A 30 -0.81 10.92 1.86
N VAL A 31 -0.58 11.67 2.94
CA VAL A 31 -0.29 11.16 4.28
C VAL A 31 -1.48 11.45 5.18
N ALA A 32 -1.87 10.50 6.02
CA ALA A 32 -3.03 10.69 6.89
C ALA A 32 -2.96 9.87 8.17
N ARG A 33 -3.59 10.38 9.22
CA ARG A 33 -3.96 9.65 10.43
C ARG A 33 -5.47 9.59 10.52
N ASP A 34 -6.02 8.41 10.78
CA ASP A 34 -7.44 8.26 11.05
C ASP A 34 -7.75 8.76 12.47
N PRO A 35 -8.55 9.82 12.67
CA PRO A 35 -8.91 10.30 14.00
C PRO A 35 -9.65 9.26 14.85
N ALA A 36 -10.39 8.33 14.23
CA ALA A 36 -11.21 7.37 14.95
C ALA A 36 -10.42 6.15 15.44
N THR A 37 -9.51 5.63 14.61
CA THR A 37 -8.75 4.40 14.91
C THR A 37 -7.32 4.69 15.34
N GLY A 38 -6.79 5.87 15.00
CA GLY A 38 -5.38 6.23 15.16
C GLY A 38 -4.45 5.63 14.11
N GLU A 39 -4.96 4.86 13.15
CA GLU A 39 -4.18 4.30 12.05
C GLU A 39 -3.45 5.39 11.28
N LEU A 40 -2.26 5.07 10.78
CA LEU A 40 -1.41 5.97 10.01
C LEU A 40 -1.20 5.39 8.63
N GLY A 41 -1.16 6.23 7.60
CA GLY A 41 -0.99 5.74 6.24
C GLY A 41 -0.44 6.74 5.25
N VAL A 42 0.10 6.18 4.18
CA VAL A 42 0.57 6.90 2.99
C VAL A 42 0.07 6.18 1.74
N ALA A 43 -0.48 6.92 0.79
CA ALA A 43 -0.85 6.39 -0.51
C ALA A 43 -0.30 7.26 -1.63
N VAL A 44 0.06 6.64 -2.76
CA VAL A 44 0.79 7.30 -3.83
C VAL A 44 0.46 6.71 -5.21
N GLN A 45 0.42 7.54 -6.24
CA GLN A 45 0.48 7.13 -7.65
C GLN A 45 1.47 7.98 -8.43
N SER A 46 2.17 7.35 -9.38
CA SER A 46 3.24 7.98 -10.15
C SER A 46 3.35 7.43 -11.57
N HIS A 47 3.86 8.26 -12.50
CA HIS A 47 4.45 7.77 -13.76
C HIS A 47 5.97 7.54 -13.56
N TYR A 48 6.28 6.65 -12.64
CA TYR A 48 7.64 6.20 -12.30
C TYR A 48 7.57 4.71 -12.03
N PHE A 49 8.55 3.95 -12.50
CA PHE A 49 8.60 2.51 -12.22
C PHE A 49 8.80 2.28 -10.71
N SER A 50 7.94 1.48 -10.08
CA SER A 50 8.13 1.05 -8.69
C SER A 50 8.25 2.20 -7.67
N VAL A 51 7.19 3.02 -7.52
CA VAL A 51 7.19 4.13 -6.56
C VAL A 51 7.11 3.68 -5.07
N GLY A 52 6.67 2.45 -4.83
CA GLY A 52 6.34 1.93 -3.49
C GLY A 52 7.49 1.88 -2.47
N PRO A 53 8.75 1.56 -2.85
CA PRO A 53 9.90 1.63 -1.95
C PRO A 53 10.40 3.05 -1.65
N ILE A 54 9.93 4.06 -2.40
CA ILE A 54 10.54 5.40 -2.43
C ILE A 54 9.73 6.41 -1.61
N VAL A 55 8.43 6.51 -1.90
CA VAL A 55 7.58 7.59 -1.37
C VAL A 55 6.94 7.26 -0.02
N PRO A 56 6.26 6.10 0.18
CA PRO A 56 5.45 5.88 1.36
C PRO A 56 6.23 5.27 2.53
N TRP A 57 6.27 5.98 3.65
CA TRP A 57 6.85 5.53 4.92
C TRP A 57 5.82 5.68 6.04
N ALA A 58 5.63 4.65 6.85
CA ALA A 58 4.73 4.72 8.00
C ALA A 58 5.17 3.75 9.09
N GLU A 59 5.01 4.17 10.35
CA GLU A 59 5.36 3.40 11.51
C GLU A 59 4.33 3.54 12.64
N PRO A 60 3.82 2.42 13.19
CA PRO A 60 2.86 2.43 14.29
C PRO A 60 3.39 3.23 15.49
N GLY A 61 2.52 4.03 16.10
CA GLY A 61 2.84 4.85 17.27
C GLY A 61 3.79 6.03 16.99
N VAL A 62 4.27 6.19 15.74
CA VAL A 62 5.28 7.19 15.39
C VAL A 62 4.74 8.22 14.39
N GLY A 63 4.38 7.80 13.19
CA GLY A 63 3.93 8.71 12.14
C GLY A 63 3.94 8.13 10.74
N ALA A 64 3.66 8.99 9.76
CA ALA A 64 3.72 8.67 8.34
C ALA A 64 4.36 9.82 7.55
N VAL A 65 5.16 9.49 6.53
CA VAL A 65 5.95 10.41 5.72
C VAL A 65 5.82 10.06 4.24
N ALA A 66 5.55 11.06 3.40
CA ALA A 66 5.67 10.99 1.96
C ALA A 66 6.80 11.91 1.49
N THR A 67 7.75 11.40 0.71
CA THR A 67 8.84 12.18 0.08
C THR A 67 8.81 12.00 -1.43
N GLN A 68 8.73 13.08 -2.20
CA GLN A 68 8.54 13.07 -3.65
C GLN A 68 9.23 14.26 -4.36
N SER A 69 9.02 14.40 -5.68
CA SER A 69 9.71 15.34 -6.59
C SER A 69 11.16 14.90 -6.89
N LEU A 70 12.17 15.77 -6.79
CA LEU A 70 13.57 15.30 -6.79
C LEU A 70 13.84 14.69 -5.41
N VAL A 71 13.49 13.42 -5.28
CA VAL A 71 13.44 12.72 -3.99
C VAL A 71 14.80 12.66 -3.33
N LEU A 72 14.78 12.87 -2.02
CA LEU A 72 15.80 12.37 -1.11
C LEU A 72 15.09 11.38 -0.19
N VAL A 73 15.39 10.08 -0.37
CA VAL A 73 14.68 8.99 0.32
C VAL A 73 14.78 9.13 1.83
N ASP A 74 15.92 9.64 2.31
CA ASP A 74 16.25 9.83 3.72
C ASP A 74 15.20 10.62 4.51
N TYR A 75 14.40 11.49 3.89
CA TYR A 75 13.29 12.19 4.58
C TYR A 75 12.29 11.20 5.20
N GLY A 76 12.06 10.06 4.57
CA GLY A 76 11.17 9.01 5.07
C GLY A 76 11.63 8.42 6.41
N PRO A 77 12.70 7.60 6.44
CA PRO A 77 13.17 6.97 7.67
C PRO A 77 13.68 7.98 8.70
N ASN A 78 14.34 9.09 8.29
CA ASN A 78 14.83 10.08 9.26
C ASN A 78 13.69 10.91 9.86
N GLY A 79 12.64 11.21 9.10
CA GLY A 79 11.43 11.85 9.61
C GLY A 79 10.75 10.98 10.67
N LEU A 80 10.58 9.68 10.38
CA LEU A 80 10.08 8.72 11.36
C LEU A 80 11.00 8.63 12.59
N ALA A 81 12.32 8.65 12.41
CA ALA A 81 13.26 8.61 13.52
C ALA A 81 13.12 9.81 14.46
N LEU A 82 13.09 11.03 13.92
CA LEU A 82 12.89 12.24 14.71
C LEU A 82 11.55 12.24 15.45
N MET A 83 10.48 11.77 14.81
CA MET A 83 9.16 11.65 15.45
C MET A 83 9.16 10.59 16.56
N ARG A 84 9.86 9.47 16.37
CA ARG A 84 10.04 8.43 17.40
C ARG A 84 10.78 8.97 18.62
N ASP A 85 11.76 9.85 18.40
CA ASP A 85 12.52 10.53 19.46
C ASP A 85 11.74 11.68 20.11
N GLY A 86 10.45 11.84 19.76
CA GLY A 86 9.50 12.73 20.44
C GLY A 86 9.22 14.04 19.70
N MET A 87 9.87 14.33 18.58
CA MET A 87 9.55 15.53 17.80
C MET A 87 8.14 15.47 17.21
N GLY A 88 7.53 16.64 17.02
CA GLY A 88 6.32 16.76 16.20
C GLY A 88 6.66 16.81 14.71
N ALA A 89 5.69 16.48 13.86
CA ALA A 89 5.85 16.46 12.41
C ALA A 89 6.49 17.76 11.85
N ALA A 90 6.07 18.93 12.35
CA ALA A 90 6.62 20.22 11.94
C ALA A 90 8.11 20.38 12.32
N ALA A 91 8.46 20.09 13.58
CA ALA A 91 9.85 20.20 14.04
C ALA A 91 10.78 19.20 13.33
N ALA A 92 10.28 17.97 13.08
CA ALA A 92 11.02 16.96 12.33
C ALA A 92 11.27 17.41 10.88
N LEU A 93 10.23 17.86 10.16
CA LEU A 93 10.34 18.35 8.79
C LEU A 93 11.30 19.55 8.70
N ASP A 94 11.13 20.54 9.58
CA ASP A 94 11.99 21.72 9.63
C ASP A 94 13.46 21.37 9.88
N SER A 95 13.72 20.39 10.74
CA SER A 95 15.08 19.90 11.01
C SER A 95 15.72 19.31 9.75
N LEU A 96 14.98 18.49 9.02
CA LEU A 96 15.47 17.85 7.79
C LEU A 96 15.68 18.87 6.66
N LEU A 97 14.76 19.81 6.50
CA LEU A 97 14.88 20.88 5.49
C LEU A 97 16.10 21.77 5.73
N ARG A 98 16.44 22.08 7.00
CA ARG A 98 17.66 22.84 7.34
C ARG A 98 18.95 22.07 7.06
N ALA A 99 18.90 20.74 7.16
CA ALA A 99 20.05 19.89 6.90
C ALA A 99 20.25 19.58 5.41
N ASP A 100 19.20 19.69 4.59
CA ASP A 100 19.27 19.47 3.14
C ASP A 100 19.85 20.70 2.43
N PRO A 101 20.95 20.57 1.66
CA PRO A 101 21.49 21.69 0.89
C PRO A 101 20.64 22.10 -0.31
N ASN A 102 19.61 21.31 -0.69
CA ASN A 102 18.74 21.60 -1.83
C ASN A 102 17.24 21.41 -1.46
N PRO A 103 16.71 22.07 -0.43
CA PRO A 103 15.33 21.83 0.03
C PRO A 103 14.30 22.32 -0.98
N ASP A 104 14.66 23.27 -1.86
CA ASP A 104 13.78 23.84 -2.86
C ASP A 104 13.36 22.87 -3.97
N VAL A 105 14.07 21.75 -4.15
CA VAL A 105 13.72 20.72 -5.14
C VAL A 105 12.90 19.58 -4.54
N ARG A 106 12.59 19.64 -3.25
CA ARG A 106 11.91 18.58 -2.50
C ARG A 106 10.42 18.88 -2.36
N GLN A 107 9.63 17.81 -2.26
CA GLN A 107 8.27 17.88 -1.77
C GLN A 107 8.07 16.78 -0.73
N VAL A 108 7.69 17.16 0.49
CA VAL A 108 7.61 16.24 1.63
C VAL A 108 6.38 16.57 2.47
N ALA A 109 5.67 15.56 2.95
CA ALA A 109 4.61 15.71 3.93
C ALA A 109 4.74 14.68 5.04
N MET A 110 4.37 15.07 6.26
CA MET A 110 4.45 14.25 7.47
C MET A 110 3.18 14.41 8.30
N VAL A 111 2.76 13.31 8.93
CA VAL A 111 1.79 13.31 10.02
C VAL A 111 2.35 12.51 11.19
N ASP A 112 2.35 13.07 12.39
CA ASP A 112 2.80 12.36 13.60
C ASP A 112 1.66 11.56 14.24
N ALA A 113 1.99 10.67 15.18
CA ALA A 113 1.00 9.84 15.89
C ALA A 113 -0.03 10.64 16.72
N ARG A 114 0.23 11.93 16.97
CA ARG A 114 -0.72 12.86 17.64
C ARG A 114 -1.62 13.58 16.63
N GLY A 115 -1.43 13.36 15.33
CA GLY A 115 -2.20 13.98 14.26
C GLY A 115 -1.71 15.36 13.83
N ASN A 116 -0.53 15.81 14.28
CA ASN A 116 0.06 17.05 13.78
C ASN A 116 0.59 16.83 12.37
N VAL A 117 0.35 17.80 11.48
CA VAL A 117 0.69 17.71 10.06
C VAL A 117 1.71 18.78 9.70
N ALA A 118 2.68 18.43 8.86
CA ALA A 118 3.59 19.38 8.24
C ALA A 118 3.83 19.00 6.78
N ALA A 119 3.95 19.99 5.91
CA ALA A 119 4.20 19.79 4.49
C ALA A 119 5.11 20.89 3.93
N HIS A 120 5.91 20.52 2.94
CA HIS A 120 6.81 21.39 2.21
C HIS A 120 6.68 21.11 0.72
N THR A 121 6.59 22.17 -0.08
CA THR A 121 6.72 22.10 -1.53
C THR A 121 7.74 23.14 -1.94
N GLY A 122 8.93 22.66 -2.27
CA GLY A 122 10.03 23.54 -2.67
C GLY A 122 9.72 24.26 -3.97
N ARG A 123 10.16 25.52 -4.07
CA ARG A 123 9.89 26.42 -5.21
C ARG A 123 10.46 25.95 -6.56
N LEU A 124 11.35 24.96 -6.56
CA LEU A 124 11.93 24.34 -7.75
C LEU A 124 11.29 22.98 -8.07
N SER A 125 10.19 22.61 -7.39
CA SER A 125 9.30 21.55 -7.86
C SER A 125 8.76 21.94 -9.24
N ILE A 126 8.73 20.98 -10.16
CA ILE A 126 8.24 21.23 -11.52
C ILE A 126 6.77 21.73 -11.45
N PRO A 127 6.40 22.82 -12.15
CA PRO A 127 5.10 23.51 -12.00
C PRO A 127 3.85 22.63 -12.14
N GLU A 128 2.72 23.22 -11.72
CA GLU A 128 1.54 22.50 -11.22
C GLU A 128 1.92 21.62 -10.02
N ALA A 129 2.60 22.25 -9.06
CA ALA A 129 3.02 21.66 -7.80
C ALA A 129 2.46 22.43 -6.61
N GLY A 130 1.97 21.68 -5.62
CA GLY A 130 1.41 22.23 -4.41
C GLY A 130 1.00 21.15 -3.43
N HIS A 131 0.46 21.60 -2.30
CA HIS A 131 -0.09 20.73 -1.27
C HIS A 131 -1.29 21.41 -0.61
N ARG A 132 -2.10 20.61 0.10
CA ARG A 132 -3.14 21.09 1.00
C ARG A 132 -3.12 20.24 2.26
N THR A 133 -3.04 20.90 3.41
CA THR A 133 -3.17 20.28 4.72
C THR A 133 -4.61 20.39 5.20
N GLY A 134 -5.05 19.41 5.98
CA GLY A 134 -6.35 19.42 6.64
C GLY A 134 -6.27 18.73 8.00
N HIS A 135 -7.42 18.34 8.56
CA HIS A 135 -7.45 17.70 9.87
C HIS A 135 -6.79 16.32 9.85
N GLN A 136 -5.56 16.24 10.35
CA GLN A 136 -4.73 15.03 10.44
C GLN A 136 -4.35 14.40 9.09
N TYR A 137 -4.26 15.19 8.01
CA TYR A 137 -3.77 14.73 6.71
C TYR A 137 -3.10 15.84 5.90
N SER A 138 -2.30 15.43 4.90
CA SER A 138 -1.82 16.30 3.82
C SER A 138 -1.89 15.57 2.48
N VAL A 139 -2.32 16.28 1.44
CA VAL A 139 -2.24 15.85 0.04
C VAL A 139 -1.25 16.74 -0.69
N GLN A 140 -0.44 16.16 -1.57
CA GLN A 140 0.62 16.88 -2.28
C GLN A 140 0.82 16.30 -3.68
N ALA A 141 1.13 17.19 -4.63
CA ALA A 141 1.43 16.80 -6.00
C ALA A 141 2.43 17.76 -6.67
N ASN A 142 3.10 17.29 -7.72
CA ASN A 142 4.01 18.08 -8.57
C ASN A 142 3.94 17.58 -10.03
N LEU A 143 4.28 18.41 -11.03
CA LEU A 143 4.19 18.05 -12.47
C LEU A 143 2.82 17.45 -12.84
N MET A 144 1.76 18.07 -12.32
CA MET A 144 0.39 17.68 -12.63
C MET A 144 -0.08 18.30 -13.95
N HIS A 145 -1.11 17.71 -14.54
CA HIS A 145 -1.80 18.32 -15.69
C HIS A 145 -2.52 19.63 -15.30
N ARG A 146 -2.94 19.78 -14.02
CA ARG A 146 -3.66 20.95 -13.51
C ARG A 146 -3.39 21.17 -12.01
N ALA A 147 -3.41 22.43 -11.58
CA ALA A 147 -3.35 22.81 -10.16
C ALA A 147 -4.59 22.42 -9.34
N SER A 148 -5.68 22.01 -9.99
CA SER A 148 -6.89 21.50 -9.34
C SER A 148 -6.73 20.11 -8.71
N VAL A 149 -5.62 19.41 -8.98
CA VAL A 149 -5.37 18.05 -8.48
C VAL A 149 -5.39 17.97 -6.94
N TRP A 150 -4.50 18.68 -6.23
CA TRP A 150 -4.44 18.55 -4.75
C TRP A 150 -5.66 19.14 -4.03
N PRO A 151 -6.35 20.19 -4.50
CA PRO A 151 -7.66 20.57 -3.96
C PRO A 151 -8.70 19.45 -4.12
N ALA A 152 -8.78 18.80 -5.28
CA ALA A 152 -9.73 17.71 -5.52
C ALA A 152 -9.42 16.48 -4.66
N MET A 153 -8.14 16.15 -4.46
CA MET A 153 -7.70 15.09 -3.53
C MET A 153 -8.21 15.33 -2.11
N ALA A 154 -8.02 16.56 -1.60
CA ALA A 154 -8.46 16.94 -0.26
C ALA A 154 -9.98 16.82 -0.11
N GLU A 155 -10.75 17.37 -1.06
CA GLU A 155 -12.22 17.29 -1.01
C GLU A 155 -12.73 15.85 -1.07
N ALA A 156 -12.12 15.01 -1.90
CA ALA A 156 -12.49 13.60 -1.99
C ALA A 156 -12.17 12.85 -0.70
N TYR A 157 -11.01 13.07 -0.10
CA TYR A 157 -10.64 12.48 1.19
C TYR A 157 -11.60 12.88 2.31
N GLU A 158 -11.95 14.18 2.39
CA GLU A 158 -12.84 14.73 3.41
C GLU A 158 -14.29 14.23 3.28
N ARG A 159 -14.76 13.96 2.06
CA ARG A 159 -16.13 13.46 1.81
C ARG A 159 -16.24 11.93 1.85
N ALA A 160 -15.12 11.23 1.64
CA ALA A 160 -15.11 9.77 1.60
C ALA A 160 -15.49 9.16 2.95
N ARG A 161 -16.09 7.97 2.88
CA ARG A 161 -16.49 7.16 4.05
C ARG A 161 -15.78 5.82 4.01
N GLY A 162 -15.73 5.15 5.15
CA GLY A 162 -15.03 3.87 5.30
C GLY A 162 -13.71 4.02 6.04
N ASP A 163 -12.89 2.97 5.96
CA ASP A 163 -11.58 2.92 6.59
C ASP A 163 -10.58 3.91 5.96
N LEU A 164 -9.41 4.04 6.58
CA LEU A 164 -8.36 4.95 6.12
C LEU A 164 -7.90 4.62 4.70
N ALA A 165 -7.78 3.33 4.35
CA ALA A 165 -7.38 2.88 3.02
C ALA A 165 -8.36 3.34 1.93
N GLU A 166 -9.68 3.22 2.17
CA GLU A 166 -10.71 3.65 1.24
C GLU A 166 -10.67 5.16 0.99
N ARG A 167 -10.54 5.95 2.05
CA ARG A 167 -10.49 7.41 1.94
C ARG A 167 -9.24 7.88 1.19
N MET A 168 -8.09 7.24 1.43
CA MET A 168 -6.86 7.55 0.70
C MET A 168 -6.95 7.16 -0.78
N LEU A 169 -7.56 6.02 -1.11
CA LEU A 169 -7.83 5.64 -2.51
C LEU A 169 -8.74 6.66 -3.20
N ALA A 170 -9.79 7.13 -2.53
CA ALA A 170 -10.69 8.15 -3.08
C ALA A 170 -9.95 9.46 -3.40
N ALA A 171 -8.96 9.84 -2.59
CA ALA A 171 -8.09 10.99 -2.85
C ALA A 171 -7.26 10.78 -4.13
N LEU A 172 -6.59 9.63 -4.27
CA LEU A 172 -5.79 9.32 -5.45
C LEU A 172 -6.64 9.27 -6.74
N GLU A 173 -7.84 8.72 -6.68
CA GLU A 173 -8.75 8.68 -7.83
C GLU A 173 -9.26 10.08 -8.22
N ALA A 174 -9.42 10.98 -7.26
CA ALA A 174 -9.75 12.37 -7.56
C ALA A 174 -8.62 13.07 -8.30
N ALA A 175 -7.37 12.81 -7.92
CA ALA A 175 -6.22 13.31 -8.67
C ALA A 175 -6.20 12.76 -10.10
N GLU A 176 -6.43 11.46 -10.30
CA GLU A 176 -6.46 10.87 -11.64
C GLU A 176 -7.58 11.47 -12.51
N ARG A 177 -8.77 11.73 -11.94
CA ARG A 177 -9.87 12.39 -12.66
C ARG A 177 -9.56 13.82 -13.07
N GLU A 178 -8.74 14.53 -12.29
CA GLU A 178 -8.25 15.88 -12.62
C GLU A 178 -7.09 15.88 -13.65
N GLY A 179 -6.68 14.70 -14.11
CA GLY A 179 -5.64 14.49 -15.11
C GLY A 179 -4.32 13.97 -14.54
N GLY A 180 -4.14 14.00 -13.21
CA GLY A 180 -2.97 13.46 -12.52
C GLY A 180 -1.63 13.98 -13.04
N ASP A 181 -0.62 13.12 -13.04
CA ASP A 181 0.70 13.38 -13.62
C ASP A 181 0.57 13.55 -15.14
N ILE A 182 1.12 14.64 -15.70
CA ILE A 182 0.99 14.98 -17.13
C ILE A 182 1.59 13.91 -18.05
N ARG A 183 2.48 13.05 -17.51
CA ARG A 183 3.12 11.95 -18.24
C ARG A 183 2.24 10.69 -18.30
N GLY A 184 1.14 10.66 -17.52
CA GLY A 184 0.23 9.54 -17.38
C GLY A 184 0.41 8.82 -16.05
N ARG A 185 0.37 7.48 -16.08
CA ARG A 185 0.39 6.64 -14.87
C ARG A 185 1.18 5.37 -15.12
N GLN A 186 1.80 4.83 -14.07
CA GLN A 186 2.60 3.61 -14.18
C GLN A 186 2.57 2.76 -12.91
N SER A 187 2.77 3.36 -11.74
CA SER A 187 2.85 2.63 -10.47
C SER A 187 2.03 3.29 -9.37
N ALA A 188 1.66 2.52 -8.36
CA ALA A 188 0.95 3.01 -7.19
C ALA A 188 1.27 2.17 -5.95
N ALA A 189 1.15 2.75 -4.76
CA ALA A 189 1.35 2.04 -3.50
C ALA A 189 0.47 2.59 -2.39
N LEU A 190 0.18 1.73 -1.41
CA LEU A 190 -0.56 2.04 -0.20
C LEU A 190 0.11 1.35 0.99
N VAL A 191 0.48 2.14 1.99
CA VAL A 191 0.91 1.65 3.29
C VAL A 191 -0.07 2.17 4.34
N VAL A 192 -0.59 1.28 5.17
CA VAL A 192 -1.36 1.63 6.37
C VAL A 192 -0.89 0.76 7.51
N VAL A 193 -0.64 1.39 8.65
CA VAL A 193 -0.16 0.75 9.87
C VAL A 193 -1.13 0.99 11.02
N ARG A 194 -1.07 0.10 12.01
CA ARG A 194 -1.85 0.24 13.24
C ARG A 194 -1.51 1.54 13.98
N ALA A 195 -2.43 2.00 14.82
CA ALA A 195 -2.19 3.15 15.69
C ALA A 195 -1.00 2.93 16.63
N GLU A 196 -0.92 1.74 17.22
CA GLU A 196 0.11 1.35 18.19
C GLU A 196 0.81 0.06 17.74
N PRO A 197 2.12 -0.09 18.03
CA PRO A 197 2.85 -1.30 17.70
C PRO A 197 2.34 -2.49 18.53
N SER A 198 2.18 -3.65 17.90
CA SER A 198 1.81 -4.90 18.59
C SER A 198 3.02 -5.66 19.13
N GLY A 199 4.23 -5.15 18.90
CA GLY A 199 5.49 -5.89 19.15
C GLY A 199 5.79 -6.96 18.10
N ARG A 200 4.96 -7.07 17.06
CA ARG A 200 5.14 -7.97 15.92
C ARG A 200 5.09 -7.16 14.63
N PRO A 201 6.26 -6.69 14.13
CA PRO A 201 6.30 -5.77 12.99
C PRO A 201 5.57 -6.26 11.72
N TRP A 202 5.54 -7.58 11.49
CA TRP A 202 4.82 -8.19 10.37
C TRP A 202 3.28 -8.11 10.48
N ALA A 203 2.75 -7.95 11.70
CA ALA A 203 1.31 -7.80 11.97
C ALA A 203 0.86 -6.33 12.05
N ASP A 204 1.81 -5.41 12.16
CA ASP A 204 1.52 -3.99 12.36
C ASP A 204 1.24 -3.23 11.07
N ARG A 205 1.59 -3.81 9.92
CA ARG A 205 1.25 -3.27 8.59
C ARG A 205 -0.07 -3.89 8.12
N LEU A 206 -1.15 -3.14 8.29
CA LEU A 206 -2.49 -3.52 7.85
C LEU A 206 -2.53 -3.63 6.32
N TYR A 207 -1.92 -2.66 5.65
CA TYR A 207 -1.72 -2.63 4.21
C TYR A 207 -0.24 -2.30 3.90
N ASP A 208 0.35 -3.07 3.00
CA ASP A 208 1.62 -2.76 2.33
C ASP A 208 1.51 -3.33 0.91
N LEU A 209 0.83 -2.57 0.05
CA LEU A 209 0.43 -2.99 -1.28
C LEU A 209 1.11 -2.13 -2.32
N ARG A 210 1.60 -2.76 -3.38
CA ARG A 210 2.37 -2.11 -4.44
C ARG A 210 1.93 -2.64 -5.79
N VAL A 211 1.82 -1.71 -6.74
CA VAL A 211 1.69 -1.97 -8.17
C VAL A 211 2.92 -1.34 -8.81
N GLU A 212 3.90 -2.16 -9.17
CA GLU A 212 5.21 -1.67 -9.60
C GLU A 212 5.17 -1.10 -11.03
N ASP A 213 4.34 -1.70 -11.89
CA ASP A 213 4.10 -1.29 -13.28
C ASP A 213 2.74 -1.81 -13.76
N HIS A 214 1.84 -0.92 -14.16
CA HIS A 214 0.56 -1.26 -14.77
C HIS A 214 -0.01 -0.03 -15.52
N PRO A 215 -0.70 -0.19 -16.67
CA PRO A 215 -1.34 0.93 -17.38
C PRO A 215 -2.52 1.56 -16.61
N ARG A 216 -3.02 0.87 -15.57
CA ARG A 216 -4.13 1.30 -14.69
C ARG A 216 -3.78 0.98 -13.23
N PRO A 217 -2.77 1.64 -12.63
CA PRO A 217 -2.21 1.21 -11.35
C PRO A 217 -3.16 1.45 -10.18
N LEU A 218 -4.03 2.47 -10.23
CA LEU A 218 -5.03 2.70 -9.17
C LEU A 218 -6.15 1.66 -9.17
N GLU A 219 -6.66 1.26 -10.35
CA GLU A 219 -7.63 0.17 -10.44
C GLU A 219 -7.06 -1.13 -9.86
N GLU A 220 -5.78 -1.40 -10.15
CA GLU A 220 -5.07 -2.57 -9.63
C GLU A 220 -4.81 -2.47 -8.13
N LEU A 221 -4.41 -1.30 -7.62
CA LEU A 221 -4.23 -1.08 -6.20
C LEU A 221 -5.55 -1.26 -5.43
N ARG A 222 -6.68 -0.79 -5.98
CA ARG A 222 -8.02 -1.02 -5.42
C ARG A 222 -8.39 -2.50 -5.41
N ARG A 223 -8.05 -3.25 -6.48
CA ARG A 223 -8.21 -4.71 -6.52
C ARG A 223 -7.41 -5.38 -5.39
N LEU A 224 -6.16 -4.97 -5.18
CA LEU A 224 -5.30 -5.49 -4.10
C LEU A 224 -5.83 -5.15 -2.70
N VAL A 225 -6.37 -3.94 -2.48
CA VAL A 225 -7.01 -3.57 -1.21
C VAL A 225 -8.22 -4.46 -0.92
N ARG A 226 -9.08 -4.70 -1.91
CA ARG A 226 -10.21 -5.64 -1.79
C ARG A 226 -9.73 -7.06 -1.46
N LEU A 227 -8.69 -7.55 -2.14
CA LEU A 227 -8.11 -8.86 -1.84
C LEU A 227 -7.55 -8.93 -0.43
N ARG A 228 -6.80 -7.92 0.02
CA ARG A 228 -6.28 -7.86 1.39
C ARG A 228 -7.40 -7.93 2.44
N ARG A 229 -8.51 -7.21 2.22
CA ARG A 229 -9.71 -7.31 3.08
C ARG A 229 -10.28 -8.74 3.10
N ALA A 230 -10.31 -9.42 1.95
CA ALA A 230 -10.76 -10.81 1.89
C ALA A 230 -9.86 -11.77 2.68
N TYR A 231 -8.53 -11.61 2.58
CA TYR A 231 -7.58 -12.39 3.37
C TYR A 231 -7.69 -12.08 4.87
N HIS A 232 -7.87 -10.81 5.26
CA HIS A 232 -8.13 -10.47 6.67
C HIS A 232 -9.40 -11.11 7.21
N ALA A 233 -10.47 -11.17 6.42
CA ALA A 233 -11.68 -11.88 6.79
C ALA A 233 -11.41 -13.39 6.92
N SER A 234 -10.64 -13.99 6.01
CA SER A 234 -10.24 -15.40 6.12
C SER A 234 -9.43 -15.68 7.39
N ASP A 235 -8.42 -14.85 7.68
CA ASP A 235 -7.61 -14.96 8.89
C ASP A 235 -8.48 -14.84 10.14
N ALA A 236 -9.44 -13.91 10.18
CA ALA A 236 -10.38 -13.78 11.29
C ALA A 236 -11.23 -15.06 11.46
N GLY A 237 -11.61 -15.71 10.35
CA GLY A 237 -12.25 -17.01 10.36
C GLY A 237 -11.39 -18.10 11.01
N ASP A 238 -10.12 -18.17 10.64
CA ASP A 238 -9.16 -19.14 11.21
C ASP A 238 -8.93 -18.90 12.71
N HIS A 239 -8.84 -17.63 13.14
CA HIS A 239 -8.76 -17.29 14.56
C HIS A 239 -10.04 -17.68 15.32
N ALA A 240 -11.22 -17.53 14.70
CA ALA A 240 -12.48 -17.96 15.30
C ALA A 240 -12.56 -19.49 15.42
N ILE A 241 -12.06 -20.25 14.44
CA ILE A 241 -11.91 -21.71 14.53
C ILE A 241 -10.97 -22.09 15.69
N ALA A 242 -9.79 -21.48 15.78
CA ALA A 242 -8.85 -21.74 16.86
C ALA A 242 -9.46 -21.44 18.25
N ALA A 243 -10.32 -20.42 18.33
CA ALA A 243 -11.09 -20.06 19.52
C ALA A 243 -12.37 -20.91 19.74
N ARG A 244 -12.58 -21.97 18.95
CA ARG A 244 -13.77 -22.86 19.00
C ARG A 244 -15.11 -22.15 18.78
N ARG A 245 -15.14 -21.17 17.87
CA ARG A 245 -16.33 -20.38 17.48
C ARG A 245 -16.68 -20.57 16.00
N PRO A 246 -17.14 -21.76 15.58
CA PRO A 246 -17.35 -22.08 14.17
C PRO A 246 -18.44 -21.24 13.47
N ASP A 247 -19.48 -20.80 14.18
CA ASP A 247 -20.51 -19.91 13.60
C ASP A 247 -19.95 -18.54 13.24
N GLU A 248 -19.03 -18.02 14.05
CA GLU A 248 -18.35 -16.77 13.75
C GLU A 248 -17.36 -16.95 12.60
N ALA A 249 -16.63 -18.06 12.59
CA ALA A 249 -15.73 -18.40 11.50
C ALA A 249 -16.46 -18.47 10.16
N LEU A 250 -17.66 -19.07 10.12
CA LEU A 250 -18.46 -19.16 8.91
C LEU A 250 -18.79 -17.76 8.34
N ARG A 251 -19.23 -16.82 9.18
CA ARG A 251 -19.53 -15.44 8.76
C ARG A 251 -18.29 -14.75 8.16
N HIS A 252 -17.12 -14.97 8.75
CA HIS A 252 -15.87 -14.42 8.27
C HIS A 252 -15.45 -15.01 6.92
N TYR A 253 -15.58 -16.34 6.74
CA TYR A 253 -15.30 -16.98 5.46
C TYR A 253 -16.30 -16.58 4.36
N GLU A 254 -17.58 -16.40 4.71
CA GLU A 254 -18.60 -15.89 3.78
C GLU A 254 -18.26 -14.47 3.31
N GLU A 255 -17.81 -13.60 4.22
CA GLU A 255 -17.34 -12.25 3.87
C GLU A 255 -16.09 -12.31 2.96
N ALA A 256 -15.13 -13.18 3.27
CA ALA A 256 -13.94 -13.39 2.43
C ALA A 256 -14.35 -13.82 1.00
N ALA A 257 -15.27 -14.77 0.88
CA ALA A 257 -15.79 -15.26 -0.40
C ALA A 257 -16.59 -14.18 -1.16
N ARG A 258 -17.33 -13.31 -0.44
CA ARG A 258 -18.06 -12.18 -1.03
C ARG A 258 -17.10 -11.12 -1.57
N LEU A 259 -16.02 -10.83 -0.83
CA LEU A 259 -15.02 -9.84 -1.21
C LEU A 259 -14.14 -10.31 -2.36
N ALA A 260 -13.80 -11.59 -2.42
CA ALA A 260 -12.91 -12.16 -3.44
C ALA A 260 -13.48 -13.45 -4.06
N PRO A 261 -14.64 -13.39 -4.73
CA PRO A 261 -15.27 -14.58 -5.31
C PRO A 261 -14.39 -15.25 -6.36
N GLU A 262 -13.47 -14.53 -7.01
CA GLU A 262 -12.53 -15.08 -7.97
C GLU A 262 -11.46 -16.00 -7.34
N VAL A 263 -11.18 -15.85 -6.04
CA VAL A 263 -10.11 -16.59 -5.35
C VAL A 263 -10.66 -17.91 -4.81
N VAL A 264 -10.53 -18.98 -5.59
CA VAL A 264 -10.97 -20.33 -5.22
C VAL A 264 -10.27 -20.86 -3.97
N GLU A 265 -9.01 -20.48 -3.77
CA GLU A 265 -8.20 -20.93 -2.64
C GLU A 265 -8.80 -20.55 -1.27
N LEU A 266 -9.29 -19.32 -1.11
CA LEU A 266 -9.96 -18.88 0.13
C LEU A 266 -11.17 -19.76 0.45
N GLN A 267 -11.93 -20.13 -0.58
CA GLN A 267 -13.11 -20.98 -0.44
C GLN A 267 -12.73 -22.43 -0.11
N PHE A 268 -11.62 -22.93 -0.65
CA PHE A 268 -11.11 -24.26 -0.35
C PHE A 268 -10.68 -24.38 1.12
N TRP A 269 -9.89 -23.43 1.61
CA TRP A 269 -9.44 -23.45 3.01
C TRP A 269 -10.60 -23.27 3.98
N ALA A 270 -11.56 -22.40 3.68
CA ALA A 270 -12.80 -22.31 4.45
C ALA A 270 -13.59 -23.63 4.49
N ALA A 271 -13.70 -24.33 3.36
CA ALA A 271 -14.37 -25.63 3.28
C ALA A 271 -13.69 -26.68 4.17
N LEU A 272 -12.36 -26.73 4.12
CA LEU A 272 -11.54 -27.61 4.95
C LEU A 272 -11.73 -27.30 6.45
N SER A 273 -11.63 -26.03 6.82
CA SER A 273 -11.78 -25.58 8.21
C SER A 273 -13.17 -25.91 8.75
N MET A 274 -14.24 -25.66 7.99
CA MET A 274 -15.59 -26.03 8.39
C MET A 274 -15.75 -27.55 8.54
N TYR A 275 -15.32 -28.33 7.54
CA TYR A 275 -15.47 -29.78 7.56
C TYR A 275 -14.75 -30.43 8.74
N THR A 276 -13.55 -29.95 9.08
CA THR A 276 -12.72 -30.53 10.15
C THR A 276 -13.11 -30.08 11.56
N ASN A 277 -13.99 -29.08 11.68
CA ASN A 277 -14.41 -28.50 12.97
C ASN A 277 -15.91 -28.68 13.26
N GLY A 278 -16.47 -29.85 12.89
CA GLY A 278 -17.86 -30.23 13.24
C GLY A 278 -18.95 -29.51 12.44
N ARG A 279 -18.59 -28.93 11.29
CA ARG A 279 -19.50 -28.28 10.33
C ARG A 279 -19.40 -28.97 8.97
N GLU A 280 -19.54 -30.30 8.98
CA GLU A 280 -19.32 -31.13 7.80
C GLU A 280 -20.33 -30.83 6.68
N ALA A 281 -21.56 -30.44 7.00
CA ALA A 281 -22.56 -30.09 5.98
C ALA A 281 -22.10 -28.86 5.18
N GLU A 282 -21.71 -27.79 5.87
CA GLU A 282 -21.21 -26.55 5.29
C GLU A 282 -19.89 -26.78 4.54
N GLY A 283 -18.99 -27.58 5.12
CA GLY A 283 -17.74 -27.99 4.49
C GLY A 283 -17.97 -28.72 3.16
N ARG A 284 -18.88 -29.71 3.13
CA ARG A 284 -19.25 -30.43 1.89
C ARG A 284 -19.84 -29.49 0.84
N ASP A 285 -20.73 -28.60 1.25
CA ASP A 285 -21.34 -27.61 0.35
C ASP A 285 -20.27 -26.70 -0.29
N ALA A 286 -19.32 -26.23 0.52
CA ALA A 286 -18.21 -25.41 0.05
C ALA A 286 -17.26 -26.20 -0.87
N PHE A 287 -16.91 -27.45 -0.52
CA PHE A 287 -16.10 -28.32 -1.38
C PHE A 287 -16.76 -28.56 -2.74
N ARG A 288 -18.07 -28.81 -2.80
CA ARG A 288 -18.79 -28.95 -4.08
C ARG A 288 -18.62 -27.71 -4.97
N ARG A 289 -18.76 -26.51 -4.40
CA ARG A 289 -18.57 -25.25 -5.15
C ARG A 289 -17.12 -25.09 -5.63
N VAL A 290 -16.15 -25.41 -4.79
CA VAL A 290 -14.72 -25.33 -5.12
C VAL A 290 -14.38 -26.28 -6.26
N PHE A 291 -14.77 -27.55 -6.17
CA PHE A 291 -14.44 -28.57 -7.17
C PHE A 291 -15.18 -28.37 -8.49
N ALA A 292 -16.39 -27.79 -8.45
CA ALA A 292 -17.10 -27.38 -9.66
C ALA A 292 -16.36 -26.27 -10.42
N ARG A 293 -15.65 -25.39 -9.72
CA ARG A 293 -14.85 -24.32 -10.35
C ARG A 293 -13.46 -24.78 -10.77
N GLN A 294 -12.80 -25.56 -9.93
CA GLN A 294 -11.43 -26.03 -10.16
C GLN A 294 -11.24 -27.42 -9.55
N ARG A 295 -11.48 -28.46 -10.35
CA ARG A 295 -11.40 -29.87 -9.93
C ARG A 295 -10.08 -30.25 -9.26
N ARG A 296 -8.95 -29.65 -9.67
CA ARG A 296 -7.61 -29.94 -9.13
C ARG A 296 -7.48 -29.79 -7.60
N TRP A 297 -8.32 -28.98 -6.97
CA TRP A 297 -8.31 -28.83 -5.51
C TRP A 297 -8.72 -30.12 -4.79
N ALA A 298 -9.48 -31.02 -5.44
CA ALA A 298 -9.81 -32.32 -4.87
C ALA A 298 -8.56 -33.20 -4.67
N GLU A 299 -7.53 -33.02 -5.50
CA GLU A 299 -6.26 -33.76 -5.37
C GLU A 299 -5.42 -33.30 -4.17
N LEU A 300 -5.72 -32.12 -3.60
CA LEU A 300 -5.01 -31.59 -2.44
C LEU A 300 -5.45 -32.27 -1.15
N VAL A 301 -6.74 -32.61 -1.01
CA VAL A 301 -7.32 -33.23 0.21
C VAL A 301 -6.54 -34.47 0.70
N PRO A 302 -6.24 -35.50 -0.12
CA PRO A 302 -5.44 -36.64 0.33
C PRO A 302 -3.99 -36.27 0.68
N ARG A 303 -3.43 -35.17 0.17
CA ARG A 303 -2.10 -34.69 0.58
C ARG A 303 -2.16 -34.03 1.96
N LEU A 304 -3.25 -33.32 2.27
CA LEU A 304 -3.48 -32.70 3.57
C LEU A 304 -3.66 -33.75 4.68
N ALA A 305 -4.30 -34.87 4.36
CA ALA A 305 -4.42 -35.99 5.30
C ALA A 305 -3.05 -36.52 5.77
N LYS A 306 -2.09 -36.65 4.84
CA LYS A 306 -0.72 -37.12 5.13
C LYS A 306 0.07 -36.22 6.10
N VAL A 307 -0.36 -34.96 6.26
CA VAL A 307 0.29 -33.99 7.16
C VAL A 307 -0.62 -33.59 8.33
N GLY A 308 -1.72 -34.32 8.55
CA GLY A 308 -2.63 -34.10 9.68
C GLY A 308 -3.53 -32.87 9.55
N LEU A 309 -3.62 -32.25 8.37
CA LEU A 309 -4.51 -31.12 8.09
C LEU A 309 -5.91 -31.54 7.60
N PHE A 310 -6.11 -32.84 7.39
CA PHE A 310 -7.41 -33.47 7.14
C PHE A 310 -7.42 -34.85 7.84
N PRO A 311 -8.58 -35.39 8.24
CA PRO A 311 -8.64 -36.74 8.81
C PRO A 311 -8.08 -37.79 7.84
N ASP A 312 -7.10 -38.58 8.29
CA ASP A 312 -6.58 -39.73 7.55
C ASP A 312 -7.53 -40.93 7.69
N ASP A 313 -8.75 -40.74 7.17
CA ASP A 313 -9.83 -41.71 7.17
C ASP A 313 -10.30 -41.97 5.74
N ALA A 314 -10.24 -43.23 5.30
CA ALA A 314 -10.54 -43.61 3.93
C ALA A 314 -11.98 -43.27 3.51
N ALA A 315 -12.94 -43.34 4.43
CA ALA A 315 -14.34 -43.03 4.14
C ALA A 315 -14.55 -41.53 3.93
N ARG A 316 -13.96 -40.68 4.78
CA ARG A 316 -13.99 -39.21 4.64
C ARG A 316 -13.25 -38.74 3.39
N LEU A 317 -12.11 -39.34 3.08
CA LEU A 317 -11.37 -39.05 1.85
C LEU A 317 -12.19 -39.41 0.60
N ALA A 318 -12.80 -40.59 0.57
CA ALA A 318 -13.67 -41.01 -0.52
C ALA A 318 -14.92 -40.12 -0.64
N GLU A 319 -15.50 -39.72 0.49
CA GLU A 319 -16.64 -38.80 0.56
C GLU A 319 -16.30 -37.45 -0.09
N VAL A 320 -15.23 -36.80 0.36
CA VAL A 320 -14.85 -35.48 -0.18
C VAL A 320 -14.43 -35.60 -1.64
N ALA A 321 -13.72 -36.66 -2.03
CA ALA A 321 -13.38 -36.92 -3.43
C ALA A 321 -14.63 -37.09 -4.31
N ALA A 322 -15.69 -37.72 -3.81
CA ALA A 322 -16.94 -37.88 -4.54
C ALA A 322 -17.70 -36.56 -4.79
N LEU A 323 -17.41 -35.50 -4.02
CA LEU A 323 -17.97 -34.16 -4.25
C LEU A 323 -17.43 -33.51 -5.53
N ALA A 324 -16.27 -33.96 -6.04
CA ALA A 324 -15.78 -33.57 -7.34
C ALA A 324 -16.58 -34.32 -8.42
N SER A 325 -17.61 -33.67 -8.97
CA SER A 325 -18.48 -34.27 -9.99
C SER A 325 -17.68 -34.91 -11.14
N ARG A 326 -18.24 -35.94 -11.78
CA ARG A 326 -17.59 -36.61 -12.94
C ARG A 326 -17.53 -35.75 -14.21
N SER A 327 -18.04 -34.52 -14.22
CA SER A 327 -18.19 -33.73 -15.45
C SER A 327 -18.03 -32.24 -15.19
N ALA A 328 -16.88 -31.68 -15.56
CA ALA A 328 -16.76 -30.30 -16.01
C ALA A 328 -15.73 -30.33 -17.15
N PRO A 329 -16.14 -30.12 -18.42
CA PRO A 329 -15.21 -30.05 -19.52
C PRO A 329 -14.38 -28.78 -19.39
N TRP A 330 -13.12 -28.93 -19.76
CA TRP A 330 -12.05 -27.95 -19.91
C TRP A 330 -12.52 -26.54 -20.29
#